data_AF-B5AK93-F1
#
_entry.id   AF-B5AK93-F1
#
_cell.length_a   1.000
_cell.length_b   1.000
_cell.length_c   1.000
_cell.angle_alpha   90.00
_cell.angle_beta   90.00
_cell.angle_gamma   90.00
#
_symmetry.space_group_name_H-M   'P 1'
#
loop_
_entity.id
_entity.type
_entity.pdbx_description
1 polymer ?
#
loop_
_entity_poly.entity_id
_entity_poly.type
_entity_poly.pdbx_seq_one_letter_code
_entity_poly.pdbx_strand_id
1 'polypeptide(L)'
;PNPDRFEPERFSEENKANIEPYTYMPFGSGPRNCIGQRFALIETKLFFFYILANFELIPVERTQIPLKLTKNPFTMTAEKGFWLGFKKR
;
A
#
# COMPACT_ATOMS: atom_id res chain seq x y z
N PRO A 1 -13.47 -2.53 -15.28
CA PRO A 1 -12.36 -2.24 -14.33
C PRO A 1 -12.34 -0.76 -13.91
N ASN A 2 -12.31 -0.47 -12.61
CA ASN A 2 -12.19 0.88 -12.05
C ASN A 2 -10.77 1.03 -11.48
N PRO A 3 -9.73 1.34 -12.30
CA PRO A 3 -8.33 1.27 -11.89
C PRO A 3 -7.96 2.31 -10.82
N ASP A 4 -8.62 3.47 -10.84
CA ASP A 4 -8.40 4.54 -9.86
C ASP A 4 -9.07 4.28 -8.51
N ARG A 5 -9.89 3.22 -8.42
CA ARG A 5 -10.57 2.83 -7.18
C ARG A 5 -9.72 1.82 -6.42
N PHE A 6 -9.39 2.16 -5.17
CA PHE A 6 -8.82 1.19 -4.22
C PHE A 6 -9.86 0.11 -3.89
N GLU A 7 -9.58 -1.13 -4.29
CA GLU A 7 -10.49 -2.27 -4.18
C GLU A 7 -9.65 -3.53 -3.87
N PRO A 8 -9.40 -3.82 -2.58
CA PRO A 8 -8.58 -4.95 -2.13
C PRO A 8 -9.03 -6.30 -2.69
N GLU A 9 -10.33 -6.47 -2.89
CA GLU A 9 -10.99 -7.68 -3.37
C GLU A 9 -10.56 -8.07 -4.79
N ARG A 10 -9.92 -7.16 -5.54
CA ARG A 10 -9.26 -7.48 -6.82
C ARG A 10 -8.23 -8.60 -6.68
N PHE A 11 -7.61 -8.71 -5.52
CA PHE A 11 -6.57 -9.70 -5.21
C PHE A 11 -7.07 -10.77 -4.24
N SER A 12 -8.39 -10.94 -4.11
CA SER A 12 -9.01 -12.03 -3.35
C SER A 12 -8.65 -13.41 -3.94
N GLU A 13 -8.75 -14.45 -3.12
CA GLU A 13 -8.48 -15.82 -3.59
C GLU A 13 -9.51 -16.24 -4.65
N GLU A 14 -10.76 -15.77 -4.54
CA GLU A 14 -11.83 -16.01 -5.50
C GLU A 14 -11.54 -15.39 -6.88
N ASN A 15 -10.95 -14.18 -6.92
CA ASN A 15 -10.67 -13.49 -8.18
C ASN A 15 -9.30 -13.83 -8.78
N LYS A 16 -8.43 -14.52 -8.04
CA LYS A 16 -7.03 -14.80 -8.40
C LYS A 16 -6.87 -15.47 -9.76
N ALA A 17 -7.79 -16.37 -10.13
CA ALA A 17 -7.77 -17.08 -11.42
C ALA A 17 -8.04 -16.16 -12.62
N ASN A 18 -8.67 -15.01 -12.41
CA ASN A 18 -8.99 -14.03 -13.46
C ASN A 18 -7.89 -12.97 -13.63
N ILE A 19 -6.81 -13.02 -12.83
CA ILE A 19 -5.72 -12.04 -12.90
C ILE A 19 -4.75 -12.49 -13.99
N GLU A 20 -4.76 -11.78 -15.12
CA GLU A 20 -3.82 -12.02 -16.20
C GLU A 20 -2.37 -11.83 -15.73
N PRO A 21 -1.46 -12.80 -16.01
CA PRO A 21 -0.07 -12.69 -15.63
C PRO A 21 0.57 -11.37 -16.06
N TYR A 22 1.44 -10.82 -15.21
CA TYR A 22 2.17 -9.57 -15.44
C TYR A 22 1.32 -8.27 -15.48
N THR A 23 0.02 -8.32 -15.19
CA THR A 23 -0.81 -7.10 -15.04
C THR A 23 -0.40 -6.24 -13.84
N TYR A 24 0.22 -6.85 -12.82
CA TYR A 24 0.68 -6.18 -11.62
C TYR A 24 2.08 -6.68 -11.23
N MET A 25 3.09 -5.81 -11.32
CA MET A 25 4.50 -6.16 -11.11
C MET A 25 5.24 -5.16 -10.18
N PRO A 26 4.78 -4.94 -8.94
CA PRO A 26 5.38 -3.96 -8.02
C PRO A 26 6.82 -4.29 -7.61
N PHE A 27 7.24 -5.56 -7.75
CA PHE A 27 8.58 -6.04 -7.43
C PHE A 27 9.37 -6.45 -8.69
N GLY A 28 8.88 -6.10 -9.88
CA GLY A 28 9.43 -6.60 -11.15
C GLY A 28 9.16 -8.08 -11.39
N SER A 29 9.77 -8.62 -12.45
CA SER A 29 9.64 -10.00 -12.90
C SER A 29 10.95 -10.46 -13.56
N GLY A 30 11.17 -11.78 -13.64
CA GLY A 30 12.34 -12.37 -14.28
C GLY A 30 13.64 -12.25 -13.46
N PRO A 31 14.83 -12.32 -14.11
CA PRO A 31 16.14 -12.43 -13.44
C PRO A 31 16.53 -11.21 -12.61
N ARG A 32 15.80 -10.10 -12.76
CA ARG A 32 16.04 -8.81 -12.09
C ARG A 32 14.87 -8.41 -11.20
N ASN A 33 14.03 -9.36 -10.79
CA ASN A 33 13.00 -9.07 -9.80
C ASN A 33 13.63 -8.72 -8.43
N CYS A 34 12.86 -8.05 -7.58
CA CYS A 34 13.32 -7.65 -6.26
C CYS A 34 13.57 -8.88 -5.38
N ILE A 35 14.84 -9.14 -5.06
CA ILE A 35 15.25 -10.22 -4.14
C ILE A 35 14.64 -10.07 -2.74
N GLY A 36 14.31 -8.84 -2.34
CA GLY A 36 13.72 -8.50 -1.06
C GLY A 36 12.19 -8.71 -0.97
N GLN A 37 11.51 -9.13 -2.04
CA GLN A 37 10.04 -9.19 -2.09
C GLN A 37 9.42 -9.91 -0.88
N ARG A 38 9.94 -11.11 -0.53
CA ARG A 38 9.39 -11.91 0.58
C ARG A 38 9.57 -11.19 1.92
N PHE A 39 10.74 -10.60 2.14
CA PHE A 39 11.04 -9.84 3.35
C PHE A 39 10.15 -8.61 3.46
N ALA A 40 10.06 -7.80 2.40
CA ALA A 40 9.25 -6.58 2.36
C ALA A 40 7.77 -6.85 2.68
N LEU A 41 7.21 -7.95 2.16
CA LEU A 41 5.82 -8.34 2.45
C LEU A 41 5.62 -8.74 3.92
N ILE A 42 6.57 -9.45 4.53
CA ILE A 42 6.49 -9.83 5.94
C ILE A 42 6.62 -8.59 6.83
N GLU A 43 7.64 -7.76 6.58
CA GLU A 43 7.89 -6.53 7.33
C GLU A 43 6.68 -5.59 7.28
N THR A 44 6.10 -5.38 6.09
CA THR A 44 4.90 -4.54 5.91
C THR A 44 3.70 -5.08 6.68
N LYS A 45 3.46 -6.41 6.64
CA LYS A 45 2.36 -7.04 7.38
C LYS A 45 2.53 -6.90 8.88
N LEU A 46 3.74 -7.12 9.40
CA LEU A 46 4.04 -6.96 10.83
C LEU A 46 3.86 -5.51 11.27
N PHE A 47 4.37 -4.56 10.48
CA PHE A 47 4.19 -3.13 10.73
C PHE A 47 2.71 -2.76 10.90
N PHE A 48 1.86 -3.15 9.94
CA PHE A 48 0.43 -2.88 10.03
C PHE A 48 -0.24 -3.64 11.18
N PHE A 49 0.14 -4.91 11.43
CA PHE A 49 -0.38 -5.68 12.54
C PHE A 49 -0.17 -4.97 13.88
N TYR A 50 1.06 -4.55 14.19
CA TYR A 50 1.35 -3.88 15.45
C TYR A 50 0.62 -2.53 15.59
N ILE A 51 0.55 -1.74 14.51
CA ILE A 51 -0.17 -0.47 14.52
C ILE A 51 -1.66 -0.71 14.76
N LEU A 52 -2.29 -1.57 13.97
CA LEU A 52 -3.74 -1.79 14.03
C LEU A 52 -4.17 -2.58 15.27
N ALA A 53 -3.28 -3.37 15.87
CA ALA A 53 -3.58 -4.07 17.14
C ALA A 53 -3.60 -3.11 18.34
N ASN A 54 -2.75 -2.07 18.34
CA ASN A 54 -2.56 -1.20 19.50
C ASN A 54 -3.17 0.19 19.34
N PHE A 55 -3.44 0.63 18.11
CA PHE A 55 -3.88 1.98 17.81
C PHE A 55 -5.05 2.01 16.83
N GLU A 56 -5.85 3.05 16.96
CA GLU A 56 -6.76 3.55 15.94
C GLU A 56 -6.06 4.69 15.21
N LEU A 57 -5.98 4.60 13.88
CA LEU A 57 -5.42 5.66 13.04
C LEU A 57 -6.50 6.69 12.76
N ILE A 58 -6.26 7.95 13.14
CA ILE A 58 -7.21 9.04 12.98
C ILE A 58 -6.63 10.19 12.13
N PRO A 59 -7.46 10.90 11.34
CA PRO A 59 -7.03 12.14 10.72
C PRO A 59 -6.66 13.20 11.76
N VAL A 60 -5.63 13.99 11.46
CA VAL A 60 -5.25 15.19 12.19
C VAL A 60 -5.41 16.40 11.27
N GLU A 61 -5.26 17.62 11.81
CA GLU A 61 -5.37 18.87 11.04
C GLU A 61 -4.49 18.88 9.77
N ARG A 62 -3.30 18.24 9.84
CA ARG A 62 -2.36 18.14 8.71
C ARG A 62 -2.65 16.99 7.75
N THR A 63 -3.58 16.09 8.07
CA THR A 63 -3.91 14.94 7.21
C THR A 63 -4.60 15.43 5.94
N GLN A 64 -4.00 15.13 4.80
CA GLN A 64 -4.58 15.50 3.52
C GLN A 64 -5.53 14.41 3.02
N ILE A 65 -6.83 14.74 2.96
CA ILE A 65 -7.88 13.86 2.44
C ILE A 65 -8.62 14.61 1.31
N PRO A 66 -8.62 14.11 0.05
CA PRO A 66 -7.92 12.92 -0.41
C PRO A 66 -6.39 13.10 -0.51
N LEU A 67 -5.65 11.99 -0.37
CA LEU A 67 -4.21 11.95 -0.58
C LEU A 67 -3.86 12.38 -2.01
N LYS A 68 -2.96 13.36 -2.16
CA LYS A 68 -2.33 13.71 -3.44
C LYS A 68 -0.86 13.32 -3.37
N LEU A 69 -0.42 12.62 -4.40
CA LEU A 69 0.97 12.24 -4.55
C LEU A 69 1.77 13.40 -5.17
N THR A 70 3.05 13.47 -4.84
CA THR A 70 3.98 14.35 -5.56
C THR A 70 4.09 13.91 -7.02
N LYS A 71 4.46 14.87 -7.88
CA LYS A 71 4.71 14.60 -9.31
C LYS A 71 6.14 14.06 -9.57
N ASN A 72 6.84 13.62 -8.53
CA ASN A 72 8.22 13.11 -8.65
C ASN A 72 8.19 11.69 -9.23
N PRO A 73 8.89 11.42 -10.35
CA PRO A 73 8.86 10.09 -10.99
C PRO A 73 9.66 9.02 -10.23
N PHE A 74 10.52 9.39 -9.28
CA PHE A 74 11.40 8.44 -8.58
C PHE A 74 10.80 7.93 -7.26
N THR A 75 9.93 8.69 -6.61
CA THR A 75 9.35 8.32 -5.31
C THR A 75 7.87 8.65 -5.21
N MET A 76 7.06 7.65 -4.86
CA MET A 76 5.66 7.84 -4.51
C MET A 76 5.58 8.38 -3.07
N THR A 77 5.41 9.68 -2.92
CA THR A 77 5.25 10.33 -1.61
C THR A 77 4.07 11.30 -1.62
N ALA A 78 3.52 11.59 -0.45
CA ALA A 78 2.44 12.55 -0.27
C ALA A 78 2.93 13.99 -0.47
N GLU A 79 2.19 14.82 -1.19
CA GLU A 79 2.52 16.23 -1.45
C GLU A 79 2.78 17.02 -0.16
N LYS A 80 1.98 16.76 0.89
CA LYS A 80 2.09 17.43 2.20
C LYS A 80 2.65 16.52 3.30
N GLY A 81 3.20 15.35 2.96
CA GLY A 81 3.63 14.34 3.92
C GLY A 81 2.50 13.42 4.42
N PHE A 82 2.87 12.29 5.02
CA PHE A 82 1.95 11.31 5.58
C PHE A 82 1.66 11.64 7.05
N TRP A 83 0.68 12.50 7.30
CA TRP A 83 0.27 12.86 8.66
C TRP A 83 -0.91 12.00 9.12
N LEU A 84 -0.73 11.26 10.21
CA LEU A 84 -1.73 10.40 10.83
C LEU A 84 -1.61 10.51 12.36
N GLY A 85 -2.73 10.59 13.06
CA GLY A 85 -2.80 10.51 14.52
C GLY A 85 -2.91 9.05 14.97
N PHE A 86 -2.30 8.74 16.12
CA PHE A 86 -2.36 7.42 16.74
C PHE A 86 -3.10 7.54 18.06
N LYS A 87 -4.33 7.03 18.12
CA LYS A 87 -5.11 6.95 19.35
C LYS A 87 -4.98 5.54 19.90
N LYS A 88 -4.50 5.40 21.14
CA LYS A 88 -4.37 4.09 21.79
C LYS A 88 -5.76 3.41 21.88
N ARG A 89 -5.82 2.13 21.52
CA ARG A 89 -7.03 1.30 21.69
C ARG A 89 -7.28 0.94 23.15
#